data_AF-N6V9M1-F1
#
_entry.id   AF-N6V9M1-F1
#
_cell.length_a   1.000
_cell.length_b   1.000
_cell.length_c   1.000
_cell.angle_alpha   90.00
_cell.angle_beta   90.00
_cell.angle_gamma   90.00
#
_symmetry.space_group_name_H-M   'P 1'
#
loop_
_entity.id
_entity.type
_entity.pdbx_description
1 polymer ?
#
loop_
_entity_poly.entity_id
_entity_poly.type
_entity_poly.pdbx_seq_one_letter_code
_entity_poly.pdbx_strand_id
1 'polypeptide(L)'
;MWVMVMRCVFKHHVYLCVVSTALMAGLSLITSHTSKAYADQNCGSGSVVGTVNNEPIVCDGGVTRILNSRSGGKDININMDKHSGKAAVTVKDGANITILKKLKVTGSKGGGLPVIKVERGGALTLNEDVDVEGATGMQKAIVVDESGSSVTLNGVLKGFERVQVKNGGMVVLGEKVTGIEKVKVKINDGGTVTLNGNVTFNNDEAGIKIEGSGGTANVIGVGRTMTVNGSGSGSDGVGIQMDGAGGTASVVGLNIKNNGGTGTGVDVQSGTGTMTLMGVEISEFRVGVNANKGTVKLMGSRRLRLRMGGRGCGWGNGEC
;
A
#
# COMPACT_ATOMS: atom_id res chain seq x y z
N MET A 1 43.23 17.97 19.27
CA MET A 1 42.73 16.91 18.37
C MET A 1 41.90 15.86 19.15
N TRP A 2 40.89 16.29 19.93
CA TRP A 2 40.01 15.37 20.71
C TRP A 2 38.53 15.81 20.69
N VAL A 3 38.20 16.94 20.08
CA VAL A 3 36.83 17.51 20.05
C VAL A 3 36.05 17.12 18.77
N MET A 4 36.74 16.57 17.77
CA MET A 4 36.14 16.27 16.45
C MET A 4 35.55 14.84 16.37
N VAL A 5 35.96 13.93 17.25
CA VAL A 5 35.56 12.50 17.20
C VAL A 5 34.20 12.25 17.89
N MET A 6 33.87 13.01 18.93
CA MET A 6 32.59 12.83 19.65
C MET A 6 31.37 13.44 18.95
N ARG A 7 31.56 14.32 17.94
CA ARG A 7 30.46 14.87 17.14
C ARG A 7 29.94 13.92 16.05
N CYS A 8 30.71 12.89 15.68
CA CYS A 8 30.24 11.84 14.76
C CYS A 8 29.44 10.75 15.47
N VAL A 9 29.76 10.43 16.73
CA VAL A 9 29.11 9.33 17.48
C VAL A 9 27.69 9.72 17.91
N PHE A 10 27.45 10.98 18.27
CA PHE A 10 26.12 11.45 18.65
C PHE A 10 25.11 11.53 17.48
N LYS A 11 25.58 11.64 16.23
CA LYS A 11 24.69 11.68 15.06
C LYS A 11 24.13 10.29 14.69
N HIS A 12 24.88 9.23 14.99
CA HIS A 12 24.47 7.85 14.72
C HIS A 12 23.45 7.33 15.75
N HIS A 13 23.54 7.79 17.00
CA HIS A 13 22.69 7.29 18.08
C HIS A 13 21.26 7.87 18.06
N VAL A 14 21.11 9.13 17.59
CA VAL A 14 19.79 9.77 17.46
C VAL A 14 18.98 9.18 16.31
N TYR A 15 19.62 8.83 15.20
CA TYR A 15 18.94 8.17 14.08
C TYR A 15 18.43 6.77 14.45
N LEU A 16 19.18 6.02 15.27
CA LEU A 16 18.77 4.69 15.72
C LEU A 16 17.50 4.75 16.59
N CYS A 17 17.35 5.77 17.45
CA CYS A 17 16.15 5.94 18.28
C CYS A 17 14.89 6.27 17.47
N VAL A 18 15.00 7.08 16.41
CA VAL A 18 13.84 7.40 15.56
C VAL A 18 13.44 6.19 14.69
N VAL A 19 14.41 5.36 14.29
CA VAL A 19 14.13 4.11 13.56
C VAL A 19 13.44 3.09 14.46
N SER A 20 13.79 3.00 15.75
CA SER A 20 13.13 2.08 16.69
C SER A 20 11.67 2.45 16.99
N THR A 21 11.32 3.73 17.09
CA THR A 21 9.92 4.12 17.32
C THR A 21 9.04 3.92 16.09
N ALA A 22 9.56 4.13 14.88
CA ALA A 22 8.83 3.82 13.65
C ALA A 22 8.65 2.30 13.42
N LEU A 23 9.68 1.49 13.74
CA LEU A 23 9.58 0.02 13.63
C LEU A 23 8.64 -0.56 14.69
N MET A 24 8.68 -0.04 15.93
CA MET A 24 7.84 -0.54 17.03
C MET A 24 6.38 -0.12 16.90
N ALA A 25 6.08 1.05 16.33
CA ALA A 25 4.71 1.43 15.99
C ALA A 25 4.14 0.62 14.81
N GLY A 26 4.99 0.16 13.89
CA GLY A 26 4.60 -0.75 12.81
C GLY A 26 4.34 -2.18 13.28
N LEU A 27 5.02 -2.63 14.35
CA LEU A 27 4.88 -3.99 14.88
C LEU A 27 3.82 -4.10 15.99
N SER A 28 3.61 -3.05 16.80
CA SER A 28 2.64 -3.08 17.91
C SER A 28 1.17 -3.12 17.47
N LEU A 29 0.87 -2.78 16.21
CA LEU A 29 -0.48 -2.92 15.66
C LEU A 29 -0.83 -4.37 15.27
N ILE A 30 0.14 -5.28 15.24
CA ILE A 30 -0.08 -6.67 14.79
C ILE A 30 -0.64 -7.56 15.92
N THR A 31 -0.57 -7.16 17.20
CA THR A 31 -0.95 -8.05 18.32
C THR A 31 -1.86 -7.44 19.39
N SER A 32 -2.66 -6.42 19.07
CA SER A 32 -3.69 -5.93 20.01
C SER A 32 -4.70 -7.04 20.30
N HIS A 33 -4.66 -7.50 21.55
CA HIS A 33 -5.37 -8.63 22.12
C HIS A 33 -6.89 -8.61 21.87
N THR A 34 -7.43 -9.80 21.60
CA THR A 34 -8.80 -10.08 21.19
C THR A 34 -9.81 -9.86 22.32
N SER A 35 -10.48 -8.72 22.33
CA SER A 35 -11.70 -8.50 23.12
C SER A 35 -12.92 -8.91 22.29
N LYS A 36 -13.45 -10.10 22.57
CA LYS A 36 -14.66 -10.67 21.95
C LYS A 36 -15.90 -9.88 22.36
N ALA A 37 -16.49 -9.12 21.45
CA ALA A 37 -17.75 -8.42 21.67
C ALA A 37 -18.73 -8.55 20.50
N TYR A 38 -20.00 -8.48 20.86
CA TYR A 38 -21.17 -8.95 20.16
C TYR A 38 -21.95 -7.72 19.48
N ALA A 39 -22.33 -7.64 18.17
CA ALA A 39 -23.28 -6.68 17.49
C ALA A 39 -24.55 -7.26 16.73
N ASP A 40 -25.12 -6.80 15.63
CA ASP A 40 -26.08 -7.65 14.84
C ASP A 40 -25.80 -7.54 13.33
N GLN A 41 -26.55 -8.30 12.53
CA GLN A 41 -26.30 -8.70 11.12
C GLN A 41 -25.32 -7.83 10.27
N ASN A 42 -24.37 -8.53 9.63
CA ASN A 42 -23.22 -8.11 8.79
C ASN A 42 -22.01 -7.48 9.47
N CYS A 43 -22.13 -7.07 10.73
CA CYS A 43 -21.01 -7.09 11.64
C CYS A 43 -21.56 -7.16 13.06
N GLY A 44 -21.89 -8.40 13.49
CA GLY A 44 -22.84 -8.71 14.56
C GLY A 44 -22.40 -9.49 15.82
N SER A 45 -23.35 -9.99 16.65
CA SER A 45 -23.24 -10.30 18.10
C SER A 45 -22.85 -11.69 18.43
N GLY A 46 -21.57 -11.95 18.24
CA GLY A 46 -21.01 -13.19 18.70
C GLY A 46 -19.52 -13.24 18.51
N SER A 47 -18.93 -14.19 19.23
CA SER A 47 -17.57 -14.65 18.94
C SER A 47 -17.41 -15.22 17.53
N VAL A 48 -18.50 -15.56 16.82
CA VAL A 48 -18.45 -16.01 15.42
C VAL A 48 -19.71 -15.53 14.68
N VAL A 49 -19.50 -14.82 13.58
CA VAL A 49 -20.54 -14.18 12.76
C VAL A 49 -21.13 -15.19 11.75
N GLY A 50 -22.45 -15.10 11.54
CA GLY A 50 -23.20 -15.89 10.57
C GLY A 50 -22.78 -15.63 9.11
N THR A 51 -23.18 -16.54 8.22
CA THR A 51 -22.85 -16.50 6.79
C THR A 51 -23.34 -15.22 6.12
N VAL A 52 -22.44 -14.28 5.81
CA VAL A 52 -22.75 -13.12 4.97
C VAL A 52 -22.92 -13.63 3.54
N ASN A 53 -24.15 -13.62 3.03
CA ASN A 53 -24.47 -13.97 1.65
C ASN A 53 -25.35 -12.88 1.05
N ASN A 54 -24.89 -12.30 -0.06
CA ASN A 54 -25.55 -11.27 -0.87
C ASN A 54 -25.79 -9.92 -0.18
N GLU A 55 -25.04 -9.59 0.87
CA GLU A 55 -25.16 -8.32 1.57
C GLU A 55 -23.80 -7.63 1.82
N PRO A 56 -23.75 -6.29 1.79
CA PRO A 56 -22.54 -5.55 2.14
C PRO A 56 -22.11 -5.81 3.58
N ILE A 57 -20.80 -5.89 3.80
CA ILE A 57 -20.19 -5.96 5.13
C ILE A 57 -19.95 -4.53 5.60
N VAL A 58 -20.55 -4.13 6.71
CA VAL A 58 -20.36 -2.80 7.31
C VAL A 58 -20.10 -2.97 8.80
N CYS A 59 -18.88 -2.62 9.23
CA CYS A 59 -18.39 -2.81 10.59
C CYS A 59 -17.96 -1.49 11.21
N ASP A 60 -18.44 -1.18 12.41
CA ASP A 60 -18.09 0.02 13.18
C ASP A 60 -18.00 -0.24 14.71
N GLY A 61 -17.66 0.80 15.48
CA GLY A 61 -17.77 0.80 16.94
C GLY A 61 -16.65 0.10 17.71
N GLY A 62 -15.40 0.13 17.23
CA GLY A 62 -14.24 -0.39 17.97
C GLY A 62 -14.20 -1.91 18.15
N VAL A 63 -15.04 -2.67 17.44
CA VAL A 63 -15.19 -4.11 17.62
C VAL A 63 -14.07 -4.90 16.95
N THR A 64 -13.52 -5.94 17.60
CA THR A 64 -12.55 -6.86 16.95
C THR A 64 -13.20 -8.19 16.61
N ARG A 65 -13.15 -8.63 15.33
CA ARG A 65 -13.87 -9.82 14.84
C ARG A 65 -13.17 -10.60 13.75
N ILE A 66 -13.55 -11.89 13.68
CA ILE A 66 -13.14 -12.81 12.63
C ILE A 66 -14.39 -13.31 11.89
N LEU A 67 -14.49 -13.01 10.60
CA LEU A 67 -15.50 -13.53 9.69
C LEU A 67 -15.00 -14.85 9.10
N ASN A 68 -15.52 -15.94 9.65
CA ASN A 68 -15.26 -17.31 9.22
C ASN A 68 -16.59 -18.07 9.29
N SER A 69 -17.23 -18.30 8.13
CA SER A 69 -18.55 -18.92 8.04
C SER A 69 -18.56 -20.31 8.72
N ARG A 70 -19.38 -20.47 9.78
CA ARG A 70 -19.57 -21.74 10.52
C ARG A 70 -20.44 -22.71 9.71
N SER A 71 -19.87 -23.32 8.67
CA SER A 71 -20.19 -24.67 8.17
C SER A 71 -19.62 -24.86 6.75
N GLY A 72 -18.76 -25.88 6.59
CA GLY A 72 -18.61 -26.60 5.32
C GLY A 72 -18.25 -25.82 4.04
N GLY A 73 -17.38 -24.80 4.11
CA GLY A 73 -16.60 -24.38 2.93
C GLY A 73 -17.29 -23.46 1.92
N LYS A 74 -18.04 -22.43 2.37
CA LYS A 74 -18.58 -21.41 1.45
C LYS A 74 -17.78 -20.11 1.53
N ASP A 75 -17.32 -19.67 0.37
CA ASP A 75 -16.83 -18.33 0.10
C ASP A 75 -17.89 -17.27 0.46
N ILE A 76 -17.45 -16.05 0.77
CA ILE A 76 -18.33 -14.90 1.00
C ILE A 76 -18.68 -14.30 -0.36
N ASN A 77 -19.96 -14.29 -0.71
CA ASN A 77 -20.44 -13.69 -1.95
C ASN A 77 -21.29 -12.46 -1.62
N ILE A 78 -20.94 -11.31 -2.20
CA ILE A 78 -21.70 -10.05 -2.06
C ILE A 78 -22.24 -9.67 -3.44
N ASN A 79 -23.56 -9.60 -3.57
CA ASN A 79 -24.22 -9.12 -4.78
C ASN A 79 -24.79 -7.72 -4.54
N MET A 80 -24.24 -6.73 -5.24
CA MET A 80 -24.57 -5.32 -5.10
C MET A 80 -25.80 -4.87 -5.91
N ASP A 81 -26.45 -5.72 -6.70
CA ASP A 81 -27.63 -5.36 -7.52
C ASP A 81 -28.85 -4.91 -6.69
N LYS A 82 -28.87 -5.24 -5.40
CA LYS A 82 -29.90 -4.82 -4.43
C LYS A 82 -29.42 -3.74 -3.46
N HIS A 83 -28.16 -3.33 -3.52
CA HIS A 83 -27.52 -2.47 -2.52
C HIS A 83 -26.90 -1.23 -3.16
N SER A 84 -27.77 -0.28 -3.55
CA SER A 84 -27.31 0.94 -4.20
C SER A 84 -26.60 1.90 -3.26
N GLY A 85 -25.53 2.53 -3.75
CA GLY A 85 -24.84 3.60 -3.02
C GLY A 85 -24.07 3.14 -1.78
N LYS A 86 -23.63 1.87 -1.74
CA LYS A 86 -22.81 1.31 -0.66
C LYS A 86 -21.53 0.69 -1.21
N ALA A 87 -20.45 0.75 -0.44
CA ALA A 87 -19.29 -0.11 -0.67
C ALA A 87 -19.64 -1.56 -0.29
N ALA A 88 -18.96 -2.54 -0.88
CA ALA A 88 -19.22 -3.96 -0.57
C ALA A 88 -18.66 -4.33 0.81
N VAL A 89 -17.51 -3.74 1.17
CA VAL A 89 -16.92 -3.84 2.51
C VAL A 89 -16.62 -2.44 3.02
N THR A 90 -17.15 -2.11 4.20
CA THR A 90 -16.85 -0.88 4.94
C THR A 90 -16.41 -1.25 6.35
N VAL A 91 -15.21 -0.84 6.76
CA VAL A 91 -14.73 -0.98 8.15
C VAL A 91 -14.33 0.38 8.66
N LYS A 92 -14.92 0.81 9.78
CA LYS A 92 -14.76 2.18 10.27
C LYS A 92 -14.79 2.28 11.79
N ASP A 93 -14.55 3.47 12.32
CA ASP A 93 -14.74 3.82 13.73
C ASP A 93 -14.04 2.84 14.69
N GLY A 94 -12.77 2.53 14.40
CA GLY A 94 -11.94 1.63 15.22
C GLY A 94 -12.23 0.13 15.10
N ALA A 95 -13.20 -0.30 14.27
CA ALA A 95 -13.48 -1.72 14.10
C ALA A 95 -12.29 -2.46 13.47
N ASN A 96 -11.96 -3.66 13.96
CA ASN A 96 -10.87 -4.52 13.47
C ASN A 96 -11.43 -5.87 13.01
N ILE A 97 -11.39 -6.12 11.70
CA ILE A 97 -12.09 -7.24 11.07
C ILE A 97 -11.09 -8.11 10.31
N THR A 98 -11.13 -9.42 10.54
CA THR A 98 -10.38 -10.40 9.76
C THR A 98 -11.34 -11.28 8.97
N ILE A 99 -11.16 -11.39 7.66
CA ILE A 99 -11.93 -12.28 6.78
C ILE A 99 -11.05 -13.46 6.39
N LEU A 100 -11.43 -14.66 6.81
CA LEU A 100 -10.69 -15.92 6.59
C LEU A 100 -11.17 -16.72 5.37
N LYS A 101 -12.01 -16.14 4.53
CA LYS A 101 -12.65 -16.80 3.38
C LYS A 101 -12.47 -15.94 2.13
N LYS A 102 -12.55 -16.59 0.96
CA LYS A 102 -12.54 -15.86 -0.30
C LYS A 102 -13.74 -14.92 -0.34
N LEU A 103 -13.52 -13.73 -0.87
CA LEU A 103 -14.55 -12.70 -1.01
C LEU A 103 -14.81 -12.47 -2.49
N LYS A 104 -16.03 -12.74 -2.95
CA LYS A 104 -16.47 -12.44 -4.31
C LYS A 104 -17.50 -11.33 -4.28
N VAL A 105 -17.27 -10.27 -5.06
CA VAL A 105 -18.18 -9.13 -5.21
C VAL A 105 -18.67 -9.04 -6.64
N THR A 106 -19.98 -8.98 -6.83
CA THR A 106 -20.63 -8.84 -8.13
C THR A 106 -21.70 -7.75 -8.11
N GLY A 107 -22.13 -7.32 -9.29
CA GLY A 107 -23.31 -6.47 -9.46
C GLY A 107 -22.98 -5.06 -9.93
N SER A 108 -24.04 -4.33 -10.28
CA SER A 108 -23.98 -3.12 -11.10
C SER A 108 -24.48 -1.85 -10.41
N LYS A 109 -24.98 -1.93 -9.18
CA LYS A 109 -25.62 -0.78 -8.51
C LYS A 109 -24.80 -0.10 -7.40
N GLY A 110 -23.53 -0.44 -7.21
CA GLY A 110 -22.72 0.10 -6.08
C GLY A 110 -22.38 1.60 -6.14
N GLY A 111 -22.98 2.37 -7.05
CA GLY A 111 -23.00 3.83 -7.00
C GLY A 111 -21.64 4.50 -7.18
N GLY A 112 -20.70 3.83 -7.84
CA GLY A 112 -19.35 4.38 -8.05
C GLY A 112 -18.51 4.49 -6.77
N LEU A 113 -18.92 3.84 -5.67
CA LEU A 113 -18.09 3.72 -4.47
C LEU A 113 -17.01 2.65 -4.65
N PRO A 114 -15.90 2.73 -3.87
CA PRO A 114 -14.90 1.67 -3.87
C PRO A 114 -15.51 0.35 -3.38
N VAL A 115 -15.00 -0.78 -3.88
CA VAL A 115 -15.40 -2.10 -3.38
C VAL A 115 -15.10 -2.24 -1.90
N ILE A 116 -13.91 -1.81 -1.48
CA ILE A 116 -13.47 -1.87 -0.08
C ILE A 116 -13.14 -0.45 0.38
N LYS A 117 -13.75 -0.04 1.50
CA LYS A 117 -13.51 1.23 2.16
C LYS A 117 -13.14 0.99 3.63
N VAL A 118 -12.00 1.50 4.06
CA VAL A 118 -11.57 1.45 5.46
C VAL A 118 -11.19 2.85 5.91
N GLU A 119 -11.79 3.34 6.99
CA GLU A 119 -11.64 4.73 7.43
C GLU A 119 -11.76 4.87 8.95
N ARG A 120 -11.47 6.07 9.51
CA ARG A 120 -11.73 6.40 10.93
C ARG A 120 -11.18 5.36 11.91
N GLY A 121 -9.95 4.92 11.70
CA GLY A 121 -9.27 3.94 12.55
C GLY A 121 -9.69 2.48 12.33
N GLY A 122 -10.49 2.18 11.31
CA GLY A 122 -10.88 0.81 10.97
C GLY A 122 -9.68 -0.03 10.51
N ALA A 123 -9.65 -1.31 10.83
CA ALA A 123 -8.64 -2.27 10.41
C ALA A 123 -9.29 -3.47 9.73
N LEU A 124 -8.81 -3.85 8.55
CA LEU A 124 -9.31 -4.99 7.79
C LEU A 124 -8.16 -5.91 7.39
N THR A 125 -8.30 -7.20 7.66
CA THR A 125 -7.39 -8.24 7.18
C THR A 125 -8.13 -9.21 6.27
N LEU A 126 -7.65 -9.38 5.04
CA LEU A 126 -8.19 -10.32 4.05
C LEU A 126 -7.17 -11.45 3.87
N ASN A 127 -7.48 -12.63 4.42
CA ASN A 127 -6.53 -13.75 4.43
C ASN A 127 -6.54 -14.60 3.16
N GLU A 128 -7.60 -14.48 2.36
CA GLU A 128 -7.84 -15.28 1.17
C GLU A 128 -8.12 -14.39 -0.05
N ASP A 129 -8.36 -15.00 -1.20
CA ASP A 129 -8.59 -14.31 -2.47
C ASP A 129 -9.79 -13.34 -2.42
N VAL A 130 -9.66 -12.23 -3.12
CA VAL A 130 -10.73 -11.26 -3.35
C VAL A 130 -10.95 -11.11 -4.86
N ASP A 131 -12.15 -11.44 -5.31
CA ASP A 131 -12.55 -11.36 -6.72
C ASP A 131 -13.65 -10.32 -6.90
N VAL A 132 -13.34 -9.27 -7.67
CA VAL A 132 -14.25 -8.17 -7.98
C VAL A 132 -14.49 -8.02 -9.47
N GLU A 133 -14.14 -9.02 -10.30
CA GLU A 133 -14.26 -8.92 -11.76
C GLU A 133 -15.70 -8.60 -12.19
N GLY A 134 -16.68 -9.19 -11.51
CA GLY A 134 -18.12 -8.98 -11.74
C GLY A 134 -18.74 -7.73 -11.11
N ALA A 135 -17.98 -6.90 -10.39
CA ALA A 135 -18.47 -5.67 -9.77
C ALA A 135 -18.43 -4.48 -10.77
N THR A 136 -19.29 -4.51 -11.79
CA THR A 136 -19.27 -3.54 -12.90
C THR A 136 -19.77 -2.14 -12.54
N GLY A 137 -20.56 -2.01 -11.48
CA GLY A 137 -21.12 -0.73 -11.01
C GLY A 137 -20.35 -0.03 -9.90
N MET A 138 -19.14 -0.51 -9.61
CA MET A 138 -18.32 -0.06 -8.50
C MET A 138 -16.98 0.43 -9.00
N GLN A 139 -16.34 1.29 -8.21
CA GLN A 139 -14.91 1.52 -8.38
C GLN A 139 -14.18 0.28 -7.88
N LYS A 140 -13.45 -0.40 -8.76
CA LYS A 140 -12.63 -1.58 -8.48
C LYS A 140 -11.38 -1.20 -7.68
N ALA A 141 -11.61 -0.67 -6.49
CA ALA A 141 -10.63 -0.01 -5.66
C ALA A 141 -10.74 -0.44 -4.20
N ILE A 142 -9.58 -0.46 -3.53
CA ILE A 142 -9.46 -0.47 -2.08
C ILE A 142 -9.07 0.94 -1.65
N VAL A 143 -9.83 1.55 -0.75
CA VAL A 143 -9.54 2.89 -0.22
C VAL A 143 -9.33 2.77 1.29
N VAL A 144 -8.15 3.19 1.74
CA VAL A 144 -7.79 3.28 3.17
C VAL A 144 -7.53 4.74 3.49
N ASP A 145 -8.37 5.31 4.33
CA ASP A 145 -8.39 6.74 4.63
C ASP A 145 -8.19 6.99 6.12
N GLU A 146 -7.50 8.07 6.45
CA GLU A 146 -7.18 8.54 7.80
C GLU A 146 -6.16 7.69 8.58
N SER A 147 -5.44 8.36 9.46
CA SER A 147 -4.49 7.75 10.39
C SER A 147 -5.18 6.73 11.30
N GLY A 148 -4.49 5.60 11.53
CA GLY A 148 -5.01 4.47 12.29
C GLY A 148 -5.82 3.48 11.44
N SER A 149 -6.28 3.87 10.26
CA SER A 149 -6.96 2.94 9.35
C SER A 149 -5.98 2.02 8.63
N SER A 150 -6.29 0.73 8.54
CA SER A 150 -5.37 -0.24 7.92
C SER A 150 -6.06 -1.34 7.13
N VAL A 151 -5.42 -1.78 6.04
CA VAL A 151 -5.80 -2.98 5.30
C VAL A 151 -4.59 -3.90 5.13
N THR A 152 -4.72 -5.16 5.55
CA THR A 152 -3.74 -6.23 5.27
C THR A 152 -4.33 -7.20 4.25
N LEU A 153 -3.60 -7.40 3.14
CA LEU A 153 -4.00 -8.26 2.04
C LEU A 153 -3.05 -9.45 1.99
N ASN A 154 -3.55 -10.68 2.09
CA ASN A 154 -2.72 -11.88 2.05
C ASN A 154 -3.05 -12.82 0.89
N GLY A 155 -4.15 -12.61 0.16
CA GLY A 155 -4.60 -13.45 -0.95
C GLY A 155 -4.47 -12.78 -2.32
N VAL A 156 -5.00 -13.46 -3.35
CA VAL A 156 -5.01 -12.94 -4.73
C VAL A 156 -6.07 -11.86 -4.90
N LEU A 157 -5.73 -10.74 -5.53
CA LEU A 157 -6.67 -9.67 -5.86
C LEU A 157 -7.06 -9.72 -7.35
N LYS A 158 -8.28 -10.14 -7.68
CA LYS A 158 -8.75 -10.22 -9.07
C LYS A 158 -9.69 -9.10 -9.42
N GLY A 159 -9.44 -8.45 -10.56
CA GLY A 159 -10.30 -7.40 -11.10
C GLY A 159 -10.13 -6.04 -10.43
N PHE A 160 -9.22 -5.85 -9.47
CA PHE A 160 -8.91 -4.53 -8.93
C PHE A 160 -8.11 -3.68 -9.91
N GLU A 161 -8.33 -2.37 -9.87
CA GLU A 161 -7.63 -1.38 -10.69
C GLU A 161 -6.69 -0.51 -9.84
N ARG A 162 -7.00 -0.32 -8.55
CA ARG A 162 -6.20 0.53 -7.67
C ARG A 162 -6.34 0.23 -6.19
N VAL A 163 -5.29 0.57 -5.45
CA VAL A 163 -5.27 0.72 -4.00
C VAL A 163 -4.95 2.17 -3.70
N GLN A 164 -5.82 2.85 -2.96
CA GLN A 164 -5.64 4.24 -2.55
C GLN A 164 -5.42 4.30 -1.05
N VAL A 165 -4.32 4.92 -0.64
CA VAL A 165 -3.99 5.21 0.75
C VAL A 165 -4.02 6.73 0.93
N LYS A 166 -4.75 7.21 1.93
CA LYS A 166 -4.96 8.64 2.13
C LYS A 166 -4.79 9.05 3.58
N ASN A 167 -4.40 10.30 3.80
CA ASN A 167 -4.46 10.98 5.11
C ASN A 167 -3.83 10.17 6.27
N GLY A 168 -2.77 9.40 6.00
CA GLY A 168 -2.09 8.59 7.01
C GLY A 168 -2.56 7.13 7.14
N GLY A 169 -3.49 6.67 6.29
CA GLY A 169 -3.91 5.26 6.24
C GLY A 169 -2.75 4.30 5.91
N MET A 170 -2.95 3.01 6.14
CA MET A 170 -1.93 1.98 5.95
C MET A 170 -2.43 0.79 5.11
N VAL A 171 -1.61 0.33 4.17
CA VAL A 171 -1.83 -0.93 3.45
C VAL A 171 -0.63 -1.85 3.61
N VAL A 172 -0.88 -3.13 3.87
CA VAL A 172 0.13 -4.19 3.88
C VAL A 172 -0.19 -5.18 2.77
N LEU A 173 0.76 -5.34 1.84
CA LEU A 173 0.76 -6.36 0.80
C LEU A 173 1.53 -7.58 1.31
N GLY A 174 0.79 -8.62 1.67
CA GLY A 174 1.29 -9.89 2.19
C GLY A 174 2.08 -10.71 1.17
N GLU A 175 2.67 -11.81 1.64
CA GLU A 175 3.57 -12.65 0.86
C GLU A 175 2.94 -13.32 -0.36
N LYS A 176 1.65 -13.64 -0.28
CA LYS A 176 0.94 -14.35 -1.35
C LYS A 176 0.09 -13.41 -2.23
N VAL A 177 0.25 -12.09 -2.08
CA VAL A 177 -0.51 -11.14 -2.89
C VAL A 177 -0.03 -11.24 -4.35
N THR A 178 -0.90 -11.77 -5.19
CA THR A 178 -0.79 -11.74 -6.66
C THR A 178 -2.10 -11.15 -7.24
N GLY A 179 -2.21 -10.97 -8.55
CA GLY A 179 -3.42 -10.34 -9.14
C GLY A 179 -3.39 -8.81 -9.10
N ILE A 180 -2.43 -8.22 -8.38
CA ILE A 180 -2.19 -6.78 -8.33
C ILE A 180 -1.41 -6.26 -9.54
N GLU A 181 -1.23 -7.08 -10.56
CA GLU A 181 -0.43 -6.69 -11.70
C GLU A 181 -1.06 -5.49 -12.43
N LYS A 182 -2.39 -5.40 -12.49
CA LYS A 182 -3.08 -4.22 -13.07
C LYS A 182 -3.36 -3.12 -12.04
N VAL A 183 -3.03 -3.35 -10.77
CA VAL A 183 -3.37 -2.46 -9.68
C VAL A 183 -2.34 -1.34 -9.57
N LYS A 184 -2.83 -0.12 -9.47
CA LYS A 184 -2.00 1.07 -9.16
C LYS A 184 -2.09 1.36 -7.68
N VAL A 185 -0.95 1.52 -7.00
CA VAL A 185 -0.94 1.99 -5.60
C VAL A 185 -0.76 3.50 -5.60
N LYS A 186 -1.74 4.23 -5.05
CA LYS A 186 -1.69 5.70 -4.92
C LYS A 186 -1.70 6.09 -3.45
N ILE A 187 -0.72 6.87 -3.02
CA ILE A 187 -0.68 7.50 -1.70
C ILE A 187 -0.98 8.98 -1.87
N ASN A 188 -1.97 9.53 -1.16
CA ASN A 188 -2.35 10.93 -1.23
C ASN A 188 -2.39 11.58 0.17
N ASP A 189 -1.66 12.68 0.35
CA ASP A 189 -1.60 13.43 1.60
C ASP A 189 -1.12 12.59 2.81
N GLY A 190 -0.16 11.69 2.54
CA GLY A 190 0.46 10.81 3.53
C GLY A 190 -0.22 9.45 3.69
N GLY A 191 0.53 8.50 4.24
CA GLY A 191 0.11 7.11 4.36
C GLY A 191 1.27 6.13 4.25
N THR A 192 1.01 4.86 4.57
CA THR A 192 2.05 3.82 4.58
C THR A 192 1.65 2.64 3.71
N VAL A 193 2.57 2.19 2.85
CA VAL A 193 2.44 0.95 2.09
C VAL A 193 3.59 0.04 2.49
N THR A 194 3.27 -1.15 3.02
CA THR A 194 4.26 -2.14 3.43
C THR A 194 4.16 -3.36 2.53
N LEU A 195 5.31 -3.79 1.99
CA LEU A 195 5.47 -5.01 1.24
C LEU A 195 6.08 -6.05 2.18
N ASN A 196 5.27 -7.01 2.61
CA ASN A 196 5.74 -8.21 3.32
C ASN A 196 6.17 -9.30 2.33
N GLY A 197 5.62 -9.28 1.11
CA GLY A 197 6.00 -10.13 -0.02
C GLY A 197 6.78 -9.42 -1.11
N ASN A 198 7.28 -10.20 -2.07
CA ASN A 198 7.66 -9.65 -3.37
C ASN A 198 6.40 -9.34 -4.17
N VAL A 199 6.38 -8.21 -4.85
CA VAL A 199 5.21 -7.70 -5.56
C VAL A 199 5.59 -7.39 -7.01
N THR A 200 4.70 -7.68 -7.95
CA THR A 200 4.85 -7.30 -9.36
C THR A 200 3.69 -6.41 -9.81
N PHE A 201 4.03 -5.28 -10.44
CA PHE A 201 3.10 -4.36 -11.09
C PHE A 201 3.28 -4.44 -12.61
N ASN A 202 2.25 -4.88 -13.34
CA ASN A 202 2.13 -4.85 -14.81
C ASN A 202 1.17 -3.73 -15.23
N ASN A 203 1.45 -2.50 -14.82
CA ASN A 203 0.63 -1.34 -15.15
C ASN A 203 1.35 -0.40 -16.13
N ASP A 204 0.60 0.54 -16.67
CA ASP A 204 1.02 1.57 -17.64
C ASP A 204 1.54 2.85 -16.96
N GLU A 205 1.59 2.88 -15.64
CA GLU A 205 1.98 4.05 -14.82
C GLU A 205 3.15 3.66 -13.88
N ALA A 206 3.32 4.43 -12.81
CA ALA A 206 4.19 4.05 -11.71
C ALA A 206 3.62 2.86 -10.93
N GLY A 207 4.49 1.95 -10.47
CA GLY A 207 4.10 0.89 -9.53
C GLY A 207 3.47 1.48 -8.25
N ILE A 208 4.15 2.47 -7.67
CA ILE A 208 3.64 3.28 -6.56
C ILE A 208 3.71 4.75 -6.93
N LYS A 209 2.56 5.43 -6.87
CA LYS A 209 2.44 6.87 -7.11
C LYS A 209 2.16 7.60 -5.80
N ILE A 210 2.95 8.63 -5.52
CA ILE A 210 2.83 9.48 -4.33
C ILE A 210 2.43 10.88 -4.78
N GLU A 211 1.24 11.29 -4.37
CA GLU A 211 0.61 12.57 -4.68
C GLU A 211 0.23 13.30 -3.38
N GLY A 212 -0.31 14.51 -3.52
CA GLY A 212 -0.75 15.34 -2.38
C GLY A 212 0.23 16.46 -2.06
N SER A 213 -0.24 17.44 -1.32
CA SER A 213 0.55 18.63 -0.96
C SER A 213 1.01 18.64 0.50
N GLY A 214 0.52 17.69 1.31
CA GLY A 214 0.89 17.53 2.72
C GLY A 214 1.21 16.09 3.12
N GLY A 215 1.63 15.90 4.37
CA GLY A 215 1.83 14.57 4.96
C GLY A 215 3.15 13.88 4.63
N THR A 216 3.35 12.71 5.24
CA THR A 216 4.51 11.83 5.02
C THR A 216 4.03 10.52 4.41
N ALA A 217 4.50 10.21 3.22
CA ALA A 217 4.26 8.93 2.56
C ALA A 217 5.41 7.96 2.87
N ASN A 218 5.10 6.72 3.27
CA ASN A 218 6.10 5.69 3.56
C ASN A 218 5.85 4.47 2.68
N VAL A 219 6.91 3.97 2.04
CA VAL A 219 6.94 2.69 1.35
C VAL A 219 7.98 1.81 2.03
N ILE A 220 7.57 0.71 2.61
CA ILE A 220 8.44 -0.15 3.42
C ILE A 220 8.48 -1.53 2.78
N GLY A 221 9.66 -2.06 2.51
CA GLY A 221 9.79 -3.38 1.90
C GLY A 221 11.12 -4.03 2.22
N VAL A 222 11.51 -4.04 3.50
CA VAL A 222 12.85 -4.47 3.95
C VAL A 222 13.21 -5.85 3.43
N GLY A 223 14.16 -5.91 2.49
CA GLY A 223 14.62 -7.14 1.85
C GLY A 223 13.60 -7.77 0.91
N ARG A 224 12.58 -7.02 0.47
CA ARG A 224 11.59 -7.43 -0.53
C ARG A 224 11.86 -6.76 -1.87
N THR A 225 11.33 -7.37 -2.91
CA THR A 225 11.45 -6.87 -4.29
C THR A 225 10.11 -6.43 -4.82
N MET A 226 10.06 -5.18 -5.27
CA MET A 226 9.00 -4.65 -6.13
C MET A 226 9.50 -4.70 -7.58
N THR A 227 8.84 -5.50 -8.40
CA THR A 227 9.07 -5.58 -9.84
C THR A 227 8.04 -4.74 -10.58
N VAL A 228 8.47 -3.91 -11.52
CA VAL A 228 7.59 -3.16 -12.42
C VAL A 228 7.83 -3.61 -13.85
N ASN A 229 6.77 -4.07 -14.49
CA ASN A 229 6.74 -4.46 -15.89
C ASN A 229 5.96 -3.36 -16.63
N GLY A 230 6.66 -2.39 -17.23
CA GLY A 230 6.01 -1.38 -18.03
C GLY A 230 5.18 -2.04 -19.14
N SER A 231 3.89 -1.77 -19.18
CA SER A 231 3.02 -2.37 -20.20
C SER A 231 3.18 -1.62 -21.52
N GLY A 232 4.02 -2.12 -22.43
CA GLY A 232 4.13 -1.63 -23.81
C GLY A 232 5.55 -1.52 -24.34
N SER A 233 5.72 -1.78 -25.63
CA SER A 233 6.94 -1.50 -26.39
C SER A 233 7.18 0.01 -26.41
N GLY A 234 7.86 0.55 -25.38
CA GLY A 234 8.19 1.98 -25.28
C GLY A 234 7.50 2.76 -24.15
N SER A 235 6.74 2.12 -23.25
CA SER A 235 6.31 2.79 -22.02
C SER A 235 7.45 2.75 -20.99
N ASP A 236 7.94 3.93 -20.61
CA ASP A 236 8.97 4.10 -19.60
C ASP A 236 8.39 3.81 -18.21
N GLY A 237 8.18 2.52 -17.89
CA GLY A 237 7.61 2.10 -16.60
C GLY A 237 8.37 2.70 -15.42
N VAL A 238 7.64 3.36 -14.50
CA VAL A 238 8.24 4.01 -13.34
C VAL A 238 8.10 3.12 -12.11
N GLY A 239 9.18 2.94 -11.35
CA GLY A 239 9.11 2.18 -10.10
C GLY A 239 8.25 2.90 -9.06
N ILE A 240 8.77 4.02 -8.55
CA ILE A 240 8.08 4.91 -7.62
C ILE A 240 8.11 6.33 -8.18
N GLN A 241 6.95 6.99 -8.23
CA GLN A 241 6.82 8.36 -8.71
C GLN A 241 6.30 9.26 -7.58
N MET A 242 6.88 10.46 -7.46
CA MET A 242 6.42 11.50 -6.55
C MET A 242 6.08 12.79 -7.30
N ASP A 243 4.78 13.10 -7.34
CA ASP A 243 4.21 14.28 -8.00
C ASP A 243 3.74 15.35 -7.00
N GLY A 244 3.68 15.02 -5.71
CA GLY A 244 3.12 15.87 -4.67
C GLY A 244 3.91 17.13 -4.33
N ALA A 245 3.26 18.30 -4.32
CA ALA A 245 3.88 19.60 -4.03
C ALA A 245 4.01 19.86 -2.51
N GLY A 246 5.21 19.65 -1.94
CA GLY A 246 5.52 20.01 -0.55
C GLY A 246 5.45 18.87 0.46
N GLY A 247 5.03 17.67 0.04
CA GLY A 247 5.05 16.47 0.86
C GLY A 247 6.46 15.86 1.02
N THR A 248 6.59 14.92 1.97
CA THR A 248 7.79 14.09 2.10
C THR A 248 7.46 12.61 1.85
N ALA A 249 8.37 11.91 1.19
CA ALA A 249 8.26 10.48 0.94
C ALA A 249 9.48 9.75 1.49
N SER A 250 9.29 8.57 2.05
CA SER A 250 10.34 7.69 2.54
C SER A 250 10.17 6.29 1.97
N VAL A 251 11.22 5.74 1.38
CA VAL A 251 11.26 4.37 0.88
C VAL A 251 12.33 3.62 1.66
N VAL A 252 11.98 2.50 2.28
CA VAL A 252 12.84 1.81 3.25
C VAL A 252 13.05 0.34 2.88
N GLY A 253 14.31 -0.03 2.68
CA GLY A 253 14.79 -1.40 2.55
C GLY A 253 14.32 -2.16 1.31
N LEU A 254 13.73 -1.45 0.33
CA LEU A 254 13.07 -2.04 -0.83
C LEU A 254 14.04 -2.24 -2.00
N ASN A 255 13.92 -3.37 -2.70
CA ASN A 255 14.55 -3.57 -4.00
C ASN A 255 13.55 -3.21 -5.11
N ILE A 256 13.87 -2.23 -5.94
CA ILE A 256 13.05 -1.75 -7.05
C ILE A 256 13.67 -2.27 -8.34
N LYS A 257 12.92 -3.10 -9.06
CA LYS A 257 13.40 -3.79 -10.26
C LYS A 257 12.48 -3.52 -11.45
N ASN A 258 13.07 -3.28 -12.62
CA ASN A 258 12.34 -3.33 -13.88
C ASN A 258 12.52 -4.70 -14.54
N ASN A 259 11.51 -5.24 -15.22
CA ASN A 259 11.66 -6.44 -16.03
C ASN A 259 11.72 -6.08 -17.53
N GLY A 260 12.87 -5.56 -17.97
CA GLY A 260 13.14 -5.38 -19.40
C GLY A 260 12.75 -4.03 -20.03
N GLY A 261 12.22 -3.06 -19.28
CA GLY A 261 11.84 -1.72 -19.78
C GLY A 261 12.95 -0.65 -19.82
N THR A 262 12.68 0.50 -20.44
CA THR A 262 13.57 1.69 -20.53
C THR A 262 13.26 2.77 -19.50
N GLY A 263 12.42 2.46 -18.52
CA GLY A 263 11.88 3.45 -17.60
C GLY A 263 12.84 3.90 -16.48
N THR A 264 12.24 4.53 -15.47
CA THR A 264 12.92 5.18 -14.35
C THR A 264 12.59 4.47 -13.04
N GLY A 265 13.60 4.15 -12.22
CA GLY A 265 13.35 3.47 -10.95
C GLY A 265 12.61 4.35 -9.95
N VAL A 266 13.12 5.55 -9.71
CA VAL A 266 12.50 6.57 -8.86
C VAL A 266 12.43 7.89 -9.60
N ASP A 267 11.25 8.48 -9.70
CA ASP A 267 11.03 9.76 -10.39
C ASP A 267 10.39 10.79 -9.45
N VAL A 268 11.05 11.93 -9.24
CA VAL A 268 10.56 13.03 -8.41
C VAL A 268 10.33 14.25 -9.30
N GLN A 269 9.05 14.51 -9.59
CA GLN A 269 8.62 15.55 -10.52
C GLN A 269 8.20 16.85 -9.82
N SER A 270 7.99 16.81 -8.51
CA SER A 270 7.53 17.96 -7.71
C SER A 270 8.64 18.93 -7.33
N GLY A 271 8.40 20.24 -7.47
CA GLY A 271 9.34 21.34 -7.16
C GLY A 271 9.81 21.46 -5.71
N THR A 272 9.02 20.94 -4.77
CA THR A 272 9.23 21.14 -3.33
C THR A 272 9.20 19.83 -2.55
N GLY A 273 8.85 18.72 -3.21
CA GLY A 273 8.82 17.38 -2.60
C GLY A 273 10.22 16.87 -2.27
N THR A 274 10.35 16.18 -1.14
CA THR A 274 11.57 15.46 -0.78
C THR A 274 11.30 13.97 -0.66
N MET A 275 12.03 13.15 -1.42
CA MET A 275 12.03 11.69 -1.28
C MET A 275 13.32 11.22 -0.59
N THR A 276 13.19 10.38 0.43
CA THR A 276 14.32 9.73 1.11
C THR A 276 14.33 8.24 0.80
N LEU A 277 15.43 7.71 0.24
CA LEU A 277 15.63 6.29 -0.01
C LEU A 277 16.61 5.73 1.02
N MET A 278 16.16 4.85 1.91
CA MET A 278 16.95 4.23 2.97
C MET A 278 17.18 2.75 2.68
N GLY A 279 18.42 2.36 2.34
CA GLY A 279 18.73 0.95 2.08
C GLY A 279 18.00 0.36 0.88
N VAL A 280 17.78 1.17 -0.16
CA VAL A 280 17.06 0.79 -1.39
C VAL A 280 18.05 0.34 -2.46
N GLU A 281 17.76 -0.77 -3.14
CA GLU A 281 18.45 -1.18 -4.38
C GLU A 281 17.56 -0.86 -5.58
N ILE A 282 18.11 -0.22 -6.62
CA ILE A 282 17.39 0.03 -7.87
C ILE A 282 18.14 -0.66 -8.99
N SER A 283 17.45 -1.49 -9.77
CA SER A 283 18.07 -2.32 -10.79
C SER A 283 17.26 -2.45 -12.08
N GLU A 284 17.98 -2.65 -13.19
CA GLU A 284 17.41 -2.94 -14.52
C GLU A 284 16.59 -1.81 -15.15
N PHE A 285 16.62 -0.61 -14.57
CA PHE A 285 16.11 0.62 -15.19
C PHE A 285 17.18 1.29 -16.08
N ARG A 286 16.72 2.12 -17.04
CA ARG A 286 17.60 3.01 -17.81
C ARG A 286 18.07 4.18 -16.95
N VAL A 287 17.17 4.72 -16.14
CA VAL A 287 17.46 5.78 -15.18
C VAL A 287 17.19 5.23 -13.78
N GLY A 288 18.19 5.24 -12.90
CA GLY A 288 18.00 4.79 -11.52
C GLY A 288 17.08 5.75 -10.76
N VAL A 289 17.54 7.00 -10.62
CA VAL A 289 16.82 8.08 -9.94
C VAL A 289 16.76 9.31 -10.84
N ASN A 290 15.58 9.89 -11.02
CA ASN A 290 15.37 11.17 -11.69
C ASN A 290 14.81 12.18 -10.70
N ALA A 291 15.54 13.26 -10.45
CA ALA A 291 15.12 14.34 -9.55
C ALA A 291 14.91 15.61 -10.39
N ASN A 292 13.80 15.69 -11.12
CA ASN A 292 13.59 16.75 -12.11
C ASN A 292 13.35 18.10 -11.43
N LYS A 293 12.47 18.16 -10.42
CA LYS A 293 12.16 19.40 -9.71
C LYS A 293 12.29 19.28 -8.19
N GLY A 294 12.39 18.08 -7.65
CA GLY A 294 12.41 17.84 -6.20
C GLY A 294 13.77 17.41 -5.68
N THR A 295 13.81 17.05 -4.40
CA THR A 295 15.03 16.54 -3.75
C THR A 295 14.93 15.05 -3.52
N VAL A 296 15.95 14.30 -3.94
CA VAL A 296 16.12 12.90 -3.52
C VAL A 296 17.30 12.80 -2.55
N LYS A 297 17.03 12.33 -1.34
CA LYS A 297 18.03 11.99 -0.34
C LYS A 297 18.24 10.49 -0.36
N LEU A 298 19.47 10.09 -0.57
CA LEU A 298 19.83 8.69 -0.50
C LEU A 298 20.53 8.45 0.86
N MET A 299 20.04 7.52 1.69
CA MET A 299 20.56 7.14 3.02
C MET A 299 20.86 5.63 3.17
N GLY A 300 21.85 5.24 4.00
CA GLY A 300 22.28 3.84 4.21
C GLY A 300 23.11 3.20 3.08
N SER A 301 23.45 1.91 3.21
CA SER A 301 24.13 1.10 2.18
C SER A 301 23.23 0.92 0.97
N ARG A 302 23.67 1.30 -0.23
CA ARG A 302 22.85 1.38 -1.45
C ARG A 302 23.55 0.75 -2.64
N ARG A 303 22.75 0.27 -3.60
CA ARG A 303 23.25 -0.25 -4.87
C ARG A 303 22.35 0.20 -6.02
N LEU A 304 22.95 0.81 -7.04
CA LEU A 304 22.30 1.12 -8.32
C LEU A 304 22.93 0.22 -9.37
N ARG A 305 22.12 -0.64 -10.01
CA ARG A 305 22.57 -1.50 -11.13
C ARG A 305 21.78 -1.16 -12.38
N LEU A 306 22.34 -0.29 -13.18
CA LEU A 306 21.68 0.23 -14.38
C LEU A 306 21.89 -0.73 -15.55
N ARG A 307 21.02 -0.62 -16.56
CA ARG A 307 21.30 -1.23 -17.87
C ARG A 307 22.51 -0.55 -18.53
N MET A 308 23.15 -1.25 -19.47
CA MET A 308 24.24 -0.68 -20.28
C MET A 308 23.77 0.61 -20.97
N GLY A 309 24.53 1.70 -20.80
CA GLY A 309 24.18 3.04 -21.30
C GLY A 309 23.17 3.81 -20.43
N GLY A 310 22.73 3.27 -19.29
CA GLY A 310 21.85 3.94 -18.34
C GLY A 310 22.56 4.98 -17.47
N ARG A 311 21.79 5.95 -16.94
CA ARG A 311 22.29 6.99 -16.02
C ARG A 311 21.88 6.70 -14.58
N GLY A 312 22.84 6.81 -13.66
CA GLY A 312 22.63 6.52 -12.23
C GLY A 312 21.65 7.47 -11.60
N CYS A 313 21.91 8.76 -11.77
CA CYS A 313 20.94 9.81 -11.52
C CYS A 313 20.95 10.84 -12.65
N GLY A 314 19.77 11.36 -12.96
CA GLY A 314 19.58 12.47 -13.89
C GLY A 314 19.10 13.69 -13.13
N TRP A 315 19.81 14.81 -13.29
CA TRP A 315 19.38 16.14 -12.86
C TRP A 315 19.29 17.04 -14.08
N GLY A 316 18.45 18.08 -13.99
CA GLY A 316 18.58 19.21 -14.90
C GLY A 316 20.00 19.79 -14.81
N ASN A 317 20.80 19.58 -15.85
CA ASN A 317 22.13 20.15 -16.10
C ASN A 317 23.28 19.82 -15.12
N GLY A 318 23.28 18.68 -14.42
CA GLY A 318 24.45 18.23 -13.64
C GLY A 318 24.48 16.73 -13.40
N GLU A 319 25.66 16.11 -13.54
CA GLU A 319 25.89 14.70 -13.22
C GLU A 319 26.09 14.51 -11.69
N CYS A 320 25.80 13.30 -11.21
CA CYS A 320 26.08 12.89 -9.82
C CYS A 320 27.60 12.71 -9.60
#